data_AF-A0A7M1AWM4-F1
#
_entry.id   AF-A0A7M1AWM4-F1
#
_cell.length_a   1.000
_cell.length_b   1.000
_cell.length_c   1.000
_cell.angle_alpha   90.00
_cell.angle_beta   90.00
_cell.angle_gamma   90.00
#
_symmetry.space_group_name_H-M   'P 1'
#
loop_
_entity.id
_entity.type
_entity.pdbx_description
1 polymer ?
#
loop_
_entity_poly.entity_id
_entity_poly.type
_entity_poly.pdbx_seq_one_letter_code
_entity_poly.pdbx_strand_id
1 'polypeptide(L)'
;MNLKSFLWEYGEKVPGYDIRVVNEREARASAGILFLLGMIVIFVGIGFNHIIVAKVYLAFMWFDFLARVINPNYSPSLLLGRVVVQNQKPEYVGAMQKRFAWTLGWFMAFPMAYWFVLNWDISFYKVLICVLCLALTFMESAFSICVGCMIYKAVIKEDPKYCPGGVCEMRIKEPIQTFNTTQQLMTIVTLAGLTIGIYLFLANTESKTFFGEFLHEAVLTETQLQKEKDEAYQKEMELEFGDDF
;
A
#
# COMPACT_ATOMS: atom_id res chain seq x y z
N MET A 1 28.60 -15.85 -15.96
CA MET A 1 27.16 -15.65 -16.30
C MET A 1 27.08 -14.70 -17.48
N ASN A 2 26.32 -15.03 -18.53
CA ASN A 2 26.17 -14.17 -19.69
C ASN A 2 25.14 -13.06 -19.37
N LEU A 3 25.48 -11.79 -19.57
CA LEU A 3 24.63 -10.65 -19.17
C LEU A 3 23.25 -10.68 -19.85
N LYS A 4 23.20 -11.21 -21.09
CA LYS A 4 21.95 -11.43 -21.83
C LYS A 4 21.05 -12.48 -21.18
N SER A 5 21.61 -13.60 -20.71
CA SER A 5 20.80 -14.60 -20.02
C SER A 5 20.32 -14.04 -18.68
N PHE A 6 21.16 -13.34 -17.93
CA PHE A 6 20.77 -12.74 -16.65
C PHE A 6 19.59 -11.76 -16.73
N LEU A 7 19.49 -10.96 -17.81
CA LEU A 7 18.41 -9.99 -17.99
C LEU A 7 17.15 -10.56 -18.65
N TRP A 8 17.30 -11.59 -19.49
CA TRP A 8 16.19 -12.20 -20.24
C TRP A 8 15.58 -13.39 -19.52
N GLU A 9 16.36 -14.05 -18.66
CA GLU A 9 15.97 -15.22 -17.89
C GLU A 9 15.46 -14.84 -16.50
N TYR A 10 14.22 -14.34 -16.45
CA TYR A 10 13.66 -13.80 -15.23
C TYR A 10 12.74 -14.80 -14.49
N GLY A 11 13.03 -15.06 -13.22
CA GLY A 11 12.31 -16.02 -12.36
C GLY A 11 12.94 -17.41 -12.29
N GLU A 12 12.32 -18.32 -11.55
CA GLU A 12 12.79 -19.69 -11.36
C GLU A 12 12.16 -20.66 -12.38
N LYS A 13 12.92 -21.67 -12.81
CA LYS A 13 12.41 -22.79 -13.61
C LYS A 13 11.99 -23.91 -12.67
N VAL A 14 10.70 -24.22 -12.63
CA VAL A 14 10.14 -25.27 -11.78
C VAL A 14 9.61 -26.39 -12.68
N PRO A 15 9.92 -27.68 -12.39
CA PRO A 15 9.36 -28.80 -13.14
C PRO A 15 7.83 -28.76 -13.14
N GLY A 16 7.20 -28.94 -14.31
CA GLY A 16 5.74 -28.89 -14.45
C GLY A 16 5.15 -27.52 -14.82
N TYR A 17 5.99 -26.48 -14.98
CA TYR A 17 5.56 -25.16 -15.44
C TYR A 17 6.21 -24.80 -16.78
N ASP A 18 5.39 -24.36 -17.75
CA ASP A 18 5.85 -24.01 -19.11
C ASP A 18 6.64 -22.69 -19.16
N ILE A 19 6.41 -21.82 -18.16
CA ILE A 19 7.05 -20.51 -18.04
C ILE A 19 7.85 -20.43 -16.76
N ARG A 20 8.77 -19.45 -16.70
CA ARG A 20 9.41 -19.10 -15.44
C ARG A 20 8.41 -18.51 -14.46
N VAL A 21 8.56 -18.90 -13.21
CA VAL A 21 7.63 -18.56 -12.14
C VAL A 21 8.34 -17.91 -10.97
N VAL A 22 7.56 -17.23 -10.14
CA VAL A 22 7.95 -16.67 -8.84
C VAL A 22 7.00 -17.22 -7.80
N ASN A 23 7.45 -17.41 -6.56
CA ASN A 23 6.58 -17.87 -5.48
C ASN A 23 5.77 -16.68 -4.94
N GLU A 24 4.45 -16.68 -5.18
CA GLU A 24 3.53 -15.62 -4.74
C GLU A 24 3.56 -15.41 -3.23
N ARG A 25 3.72 -16.48 -2.44
CA ARG A 25 3.80 -16.37 -0.98
C ARG A 25 5.03 -15.59 -0.54
N GLU A 26 6.14 -15.77 -1.23
CA GLU A 26 7.39 -15.06 -0.96
C GLU A 26 7.23 -13.57 -1.31
N ALA A 27 6.56 -13.27 -2.43
CA ALA A 27 6.29 -11.91 -2.88
C ALA A 27 5.34 -11.17 -1.90
N ARG A 28 4.30 -11.85 -1.43
CA ARG A 28 3.34 -11.30 -0.45
C ARG A 28 3.97 -11.10 0.92
N ALA A 29 4.75 -12.06 1.41
CA ALA A 29 5.47 -11.92 2.68
C ALA A 29 6.44 -10.74 2.64
N SER A 30 7.17 -10.60 1.54
CA SER A 30 8.05 -9.46 1.29
C SER A 30 7.31 -8.12 1.25
N ALA A 31 6.15 -8.05 0.58
CA ALA A 31 5.30 -6.85 0.58
C ALA A 31 4.82 -6.49 1.99
N GLY A 32 4.46 -7.47 2.81
CA GLY A 32 4.08 -7.28 4.21
C GLY A 32 5.22 -6.76 5.08
N ILE A 33 6.46 -7.26 4.87
CA ILE A 33 7.66 -6.76 5.55
C ILE A 33 7.92 -5.30 5.20
N LEU A 34 7.90 -4.96 3.90
CA LEU A 34 8.07 -3.58 3.46
C LEU A 34 6.98 -2.67 4.02
N PHE A 35 5.72 -3.09 3.97
CA PHE A 35 4.61 -2.34 4.54
C PHE A 35 4.81 -2.07 6.03
N LEU A 36 5.14 -3.10 6.83
CA LEU A 36 5.35 -2.97 8.27
C LEU A 36 6.49 -1.99 8.58
N LEU A 37 7.63 -2.13 7.89
CA LEU A 37 8.77 -1.23 8.07
C LEU A 37 8.42 0.20 7.66
N GLY A 38 7.72 0.39 6.54
CA GLY A 38 7.27 1.69 6.09
C GLY A 38 6.28 2.36 7.06
N MET A 39 5.37 1.59 7.65
CA MET A 39 4.47 2.09 8.69
C MET A 39 5.23 2.54 9.95
N ILE A 40 6.21 1.75 10.40
CA ILE A 40 7.10 2.13 11.51
C ILE A 40 7.84 3.43 11.18
N VAL A 41 8.35 3.55 9.96
CA VAL A 41 9.08 4.73 9.48
C VAL A 41 8.18 5.98 9.45
N ILE A 42 6.92 5.87 9.03
CA ILE A 42 5.98 7.00 9.08
C ILE A 42 5.74 7.40 10.54
N PHE A 43 5.47 6.43 11.42
CA PHE A 43 5.20 6.72 12.83
C PHE A 43 6.41 7.34 13.53
N VAL A 44 7.61 6.80 13.30
CA VAL A 44 8.85 7.29 13.91
C VAL A 44 9.31 8.59 13.27
N GLY A 45 9.22 8.69 11.94
CA GLY A 45 9.65 9.85 11.17
C GLY A 45 8.77 11.08 11.43
N ILE A 46 7.45 10.93 11.41
CA ILE A 46 6.52 12.04 11.68
C ILE A 46 6.36 12.27 13.19
N GLY A 47 6.23 11.21 13.99
CA GLY A 47 5.96 11.33 15.42
C GLY A 47 7.16 11.81 16.24
N PHE A 48 8.37 11.35 15.92
CA PHE A 48 9.60 11.67 16.67
C PHE A 48 10.60 12.52 15.87
N ASN A 49 10.23 12.97 14.67
CA ASN A 49 11.05 13.79 13.78
C ASN A 49 12.43 13.16 13.44
N HIS A 50 12.52 11.83 13.42
CA HIS A 50 13.75 11.09 13.14
C HIS A 50 13.96 10.87 11.62
N ILE A 51 14.58 11.86 11.00
CA ILE A 51 14.87 11.95 9.56
C ILE A 51 15.68 10.76 9.01
N ILE A 52 16.67 10.29 9.77
CA ILE A 52 17.62 9.25 9.32
C ILE A 52 16.91 7.93 9.03
N VAL A 53 15.92 7.56 9.86
CA VAL A 53 15.19 6.30 9.72
C VAL A 53 14.43 6.26 8.39
N ALA A 54 13.82 7.37 8.00
CA ALA A 54 13.14 7.50 6.72
C ALA A 54 14.10 7.42 5.53
N LYS A 55 15.27 8.07 5.61
CA LYS A 55 16.31 7.99 4.56
C LYS A 55 16.79 6.57 4.34
N VAL A 56 17.12 5.86 5.41
CA VAL A 56 17.61 4.48 5.35
C VAL A 56 16.55 3.55 4.75
N TYR A 57 15.30 3.66 5.21
CA TYR A 57 14.21 2.84 4.69
C TYR A 57 13.94 3.11 3.21
N LEU A 58 13.84 4.37 2.79
CA LEU A 58 13.55 4.72 1.39
C LEU A 58 14.69 4.31 0.46
N ALA A 59 15.95 4.45 0.90
CA ALA A 59 17.10 3.93 0.16
C ALA A 59 17.04 2.40 0.03
N PHE A 60 16.80 1.70 1.14
CA PHE A 60 16.66 0.24 1.16
C PHE A 60 15.53 -0.22 0.22
N MET A 61 14.34 0.39 0.31
CA MET A 61 13.20 0.07 -0.52
C MET A 61 13.51 0.29 -2.01
N TRP A 62 14.18 1.38 -2.37
CA TRP A 62 14.58 1.65 -3.75
C TRP A 62 15.55 0.61 -4.29
N PHE A 63 16.59 0.25 -3.53
CA PHE A 63 17.54 -0.80 -3.89
C PHE A 63 16.89 -2.19 -3.94
N ASP A 64 15.96 -2.47 -3.04
CA ASP A 64 15.22 -3.72 -3.01
C ASP A 64 14.36 -3.90 -4.27
N PHE A 65 13.59 -2.88 -4.67
CA PHE A 65 12.83 -2.91 -5.92
C PHE A 65 13.74 -3.00 -7.15
N LEU A 66 14.90 -2.34 -7.14
CA LEU A 66 15.88 -2.48 -8.21
C LEU A 66 16.40 -3.92 -8.31
N ALA A 67 16.77 -4.51 -7.18
CA ALA A 67 17.22 -5.90 -7.12
C ALA A 67 16.14 -6.84 -7.64
N ARG A 68 14.87 -6.65 -7.25
CA ARG A 68 13.72 -7.41 -7.75
C ARG A 68 13.59 -7.34 -9.28
N VAL A 69 13.68 -6.14 -9.86
CA VAL A 69 13.55 -5.92 -11.32
C VAL A 69 14.64 -6.63 -12.12
N ILE A 70 15.85 -6.68 -11.56
CA ILE A 70 17.00 -7.33 -12.18
C ILE A 70 16.89 -8.85 -11.98
N ASN A 71 16.81 -9.30 -10.72
CA ASN A 71 16.71 -10.70 -10.36
C ASN A 71 16.05 -10.89 -8.96
N PRO A 72 14.87 -11.53 -8.87
CA PRO A 72 14.15 -11.72 -7.60
C PRO A 72 14.97 -12.45 -6.53
N ASN A 73 15.91 -13.31 -6.92
CA ASN A 73 16.64 -14.18 -6.00
C ASN A 73 17.62 -13.41 -5.10
N TYR A 74 17.91 -12.15 -5.41
CA TYR A 74 18.84 -11.31 -4.66
C TYR A 74 18.17 -10.14 -3.94
N SER A 75 16.85 -10.02 -4.01
CA SER A 75 16.13 -8.99 -3.26
C SER A 75 16.13 -9.34 -1.77
N PRO A 76 16.68 -8.47 -0.90
CA PRO A 76 16.75 -8.75 0.53
C PRO A 76 15.38 -9.02 1.15
N SER A 77 14.35 -8.27 0.75
CA SER A 77 13.00 -8.46 1.29
C SER A 77 12.36 -9.78 0.80
N LEU A 78 12.61 -10.22 -0.44
CA LEU A 78 12.15 -11.53 -0.92
C LEU A 78 12.88 -12.67 -0.19
N LEU A 79 14.17 -12.51 0.08
CA LEU A 79 14.95 -13.47 0.87
C LEU A 79 14.41 -13.58 2.31
N LEU A 80 14.09 -12.45 2.95
CA LEU A 80 13.43 -12.46 4.27
C LEU A 80 12.04 -13.10 4.20
N GLY A 81 11.25 -12.76 3.18
CA GLY A 81 9.95 -13.39 2.94
C GLY A 81 10.06 -14.90 2.78
N ARG A 82 11.06 -15.36 2.03
CA ARG A 82 11.35 -16.79 1.82
C ARG A 82 11.63 -17.52 3.13
N VAL A 83 12.42 -16.93 4.04
CA VAL A 83 12.66 -17.52 5.37
C VAL A 83 11.35 -17.70 6.16
N VAL A 84 10.42 -16.75 6.05
CA VAL A 84 9.13 -16.81 6.74
C VAL A 84 8.20 -17.87 6.15
N VAL A 85 8.16 -18.02 4.82
CA VAL A 85 7.19 -18.91 4.14
C VAL A 85 7.75 -20.24 3.65
N GLN A 86 9.04 -20.55 3.88
CA GLN A 86 9.70 -21.76 3.34
C GLN A 86 9.04 -23.09 3.73
N ASN A 87 8.33 -23.14 4.87
CA ASN A 87 7.64 -24.34 5.33
C ASN A 87 6.19 -24.45 4.82
N GLN A 88 5.77 -23.55 3.91
CA GLN A 88 4.44 -23.56 3.30
C GLN A 88 4.51 -24.13 1.88
N LYS A 89 3.41 -24.71 1.40
CA LYS A 89 3.33 -25.14 0.00
C LYS A 89 3.48 -23.90 -0.92
N PRO A 90 4.47 -23.88 -1.83
CA PRO A 90 4.69 -22.73 -2.70
C PRO A 90 3.52 -22.56 -3.67
N GLU A 91 3.26 -21.32 -4.02
CA GLU A 91 2.24 -20.95 -5.00
C GLU A 91 2.91 -20.17 -6.12
N TYR A 92 2.82 -20.67 -7.35
CA TYR A 92 3.61 -20.15 -8.45
C TYR A 92 2.79 -19.26 -9.37
N VAL A 93 3.35 -18.09 -9.68
CA VAL A 93 2.78 -17.14 -10.62
C VAL A 93 3.79 -16.81 -11.71
N GLY A 94 3.30 -16.44 -12.90
CA GLY A 94 4.19 -16.04 -14.00
C GLY A 94 5.18 -14.94 -13.59
N ALA A 95 6.47 -15.12 -13.90
CA ALA A 95 7.51 -14.21 -13.46
C ALA A 95 7.43 -12.84 -14.15
N MET A 96 7.03 -12.80 -15.43
CA MET A 96 7.00 -11.57 -16.23
C MET A 96 5.98 -10.53 -15.72
N GLN A 97 4.80 -10.96 -15.29
CA GLN A 97 3.79 -10.07 -14.71
C GLN A 97 4.27 -9.42 -13.39
N LYS A 98 5.01 -10.17 -12.56
CA LYS A 98 5.58 -9.65 -11.32
C LYS A 98 6.75 -8.70 -11.59
N ARG A 99 7.57 -9.00 -12.59
CA ARG A 99 8.60 -8.07 -13.06
C ARG A 99 8.01 -6.71 -13.41
N PHE A 100 6.93 -6.71 -14.18
CA PHE A 100 6.23 -5.47 -14.54
C PHE A 100 5.71 -4.71 -13.30
N ALA A 101 5.06 -5.41 -12.38
CA ALA A 101 4.58 -4.81 -11.14
C ALA A 101 5.73 -4.18 -10.32
N TRP A 102 6.88 -4.85 -10.21
CA TRP A 102 8.03 -4.31 -9.49
C TRP A 102 8.74 -3.20 -10.25
N THR A 103 8.72 -3.18 -11.58
CA THR A 103 9.19 -2.02 -12.36
C THR A 103 8.35 -0.78 -12.10
N LEU A 104 7.03 -0.92 -11.97
CA LEU A 104 6.15 0.19 -11.57
C LEU A 104 6.46 0.64 -10.15
N GLY A 105 6.65 -0.30 -9.22
CA GLY A 105 7.08 -0.01 -7.84
C GLY A 105 8.39 0.76 -7.77
N TRP A 106 9.40 0.33 -8.53
CA TRP A 106 10.69 1.00 -8.64
C TRP A 106 10.56 2.41 -9.23
N PHE A 107 9.75 2.58 -10.27
CA PHE A 107 9.50 3.88 -10.88
C PHE A 107 8.82 4.85 -9.91
N MET A 108 7.88 4.39 -9.08
CA MET A 108 7.29 5.19 -8.00
C MET A 108 8.28 5.51 -6.88
N ALA A 109 9.18 4.59 -6.55
CA ALA A 109 10.19 4.78 -5.51
C ALA A 109 11.32 5.74 -5.93
N PHE A 110 11.57 5.90 -7.23
CA PHE A 110 12.62 6.77 -7.75
C PHE A 110 12.49 8.26 -7.33
N PRO A 111 11.36 8.94 -7.56
CA PRO A 111 11.19 10.32 -7.10
C PRO A 111 11.23 10.43 -5.57
N MET A 112 10.77 9.41 -4.84
CA MET A 112 10.87 9.40 -3.38
C MET A 112 12.31 9.35 -2.89
N ALA A 113 13.15 8.49 -3.51
CA ALA A 113 14.57 8.45 -3.22
C ALA A 113 15.23 9.82 -3.52
N TYR A 114 14.86 10.45 -4.63
CA TYR A 114 15.38 11.78 -4.98
C TYR A 114 14.95 12.89 -3.99
N TRP A 115 13.69 12.91 -3.55
CA TRP A 115 13.14 13.97 -2.69
C TRP A 115 13.42 13.82 -1.21
N PHE A 116 13.61 12.60 -0.73
CA PHE A 116 13.77 12.32 0.70
C PHE A 116 15.15 11.75 1.04
N VAL A 117 15.86 11.10 0.12
CA VAL A 117 17.22 10.60 0.41
C VAL A 117 18.27 11.64 0.05
N LEU A 118 18.26 12.10 -1.21
CA LEU A 118 19.25 13.04 -1.73
C LEU A 118 18.96 14.48 -1.29
N ASN A 119 17.76 14.96 -1.59
CA ASN A 119 17.23 16.20 -1.05
C ASN A 119 16.41 15.85 0.19
N TRP A 120 16.33 16.74 1.18
CA TRP A 120 15.40 16.57 2.29
C TRP A 120 14.32 17.62 2.17
N ASP A 121 13.23 17.27 1.50
CA ASP A 121 12.11 18.17 1.27
C ASP A 121 10.80 17.42 1.54
N ILE A 122 10.23 17.71 2.72
CA ILE A 122 8.96 17.15 3.16
C ILE A 122 7.85 18.10 2.73
N SER A 123 7.00 17.61 1.84
CA SER A 123 5.75 18.26 1.46
C SER A 123 4.61 17.24 1.51
N PHE A 124 3.40 17.71 1.79
CA PHE A 124 2.21 16.87 1.92
C PHE A 124 2.01 15.94 0.71
N TYR A 125 2.08 16.49 -0.51
CA TYR A 125 1.90 15.72 -1.74
C TYR A 125 2.94 14.60 -1.90
N LYS A 126 4.18 14.83 -1.45
CA LYS A 126 5.26 13.84 -1.54
C LYS A 126 5.03 12.70 -0.55
N VAL A 127 4.56 13.01 0.66
CA VAL A 127 4.18 12.00 1.67
C VAL A 127 2.96 11.19 1.21
N LEU A 128 2.00 11.83 0.52
CA LEU A 128 0.82 11.13 -0.02
C LEU A 128 1.23 10.01 -1.00
N ILE A 129 2.24 10.24 -1.84
CA ILE A 129 2.77 9.21 -2.75
C ILE A 129 3.39 8.06 -1.95
N CYS A 130 4.09 8.33 -0.84
CA CYS A 130 4.61 7.29 0.05
C CYS A 130 3.47 6.45 0.66
N VAL A 131 2.41 7.09 1.16
CA VAL A 131 1.23 6.41 1.71
C VAL A 131 0.54 5.57 0.64
N LEU A 132 0.39 6.08 -0.58
CA LEU A 132 -0.14 5.34 -1.71
C LEU A 132 0.69 4.09 -1.99
N CYS A 133 2.01 4.20 -2.02
CA CYS A 133 2.88 3.05 -2.25
C CYS A 133 2.75 2.00 -1.15
N LEU A 134 2.72 2.42 0.13
CA LEU A 134 2.49 1.51 1.25
C LEU A 134 1.11 0.85 1.16
N ALA A 135 0.07 1.58 0.78
CA ALA A 135 -1.27 1.02 0.57
C ALA A 135 -1.27 -0.05 -0.54
N LEU A 136 -0.56 0.18 -1.66
CA LEU A 136 -0.40 -0.83 -2.72
C LEU A 136 0.31 -2.09 -2.21
N THR A 137 1.40 -1.95 -1.43
CA THR A 137 2.09 -3.10 -0.84
C THR A 137 1.24 -3.83 0.21
N PHE A 138 0.44 -3.09 0.97
CA PHE A 138 -0.51 -3.66 1.93
C PHE A 138 -1.58 -4.49 1.22
N MET A 139 -2.15 -3.99 0.12
CA MET A 139 -3.13 -4.74 -0.66
C MET A 139 -2.56 -6.04 -1.25
N GLU A 140 -1.30 -6.00 -1.72
CA GLU A 140 -0.61 -7.20 -2.20
C GLU A 140 -0.40 -8.20 -1.05
N SER A 141 0.04 -7.74 0.11
CA SER A 141 0.26 -8.60 1.28
C SER A 141 -1.04 -9.19 1.85
N ALA A 142 -1.98 -8.32 2.25
CA ALA A 142 -3.18 -8.68 3.00
C ALA A 142 -4.26 -9.34 2.14
N PHE A 143 -4.58 -8.74 0.98
CA PHE A 143 -5.68 -9.19 0.13
C PHE A 143 -5.23 -10.03 -1.06
N SER A 144 -3.92 -10.22 -1.27
CA SER A 144 -3.37 -10.85 -2.48
C SER A 144 -3.71 -10.10 -3.77
N ILE A 145 -3.99 -8.79 -3.66
CA ILE A 145 -4.38 -7.94 -4.79
C ILE A 145 -3.14 -7.17 -5.27
N CYS A 146 -2.56 -7.64 -6.37
CA CYS A 146 -1.44 -6.99 -7.05
C CYS A 146 -1.97 -6.05 -8.15
N VAL A 147 -2.11 -4.75 -7.86
CA VAL A 147 -2.59 -3.75 -8.82
C VAL A 147 -1.70 -3.70 -10.08
N GLY A 148 -0.37 -3.81 -9.92
CA GLY A 148 0.55 -3.86 -11.06
C GLY A 148 0.30 -5.06 -11.98
N CYS A 149 -0.06 -6.22 -11.42
CA CYS A 149 -0.42 -7.41 -12.17
C CYS A 149 -1.76 -7.24 -12.91
N MET A 150 -2.72 -6.52 -12.32
CA MET A 150 -3.98 -6.17 -12.99
C MET A 150 -3.75 -5.22 -14.16
N ILE A 151 -2.88 -4.22 -14.01
CA ILE A 151 -2.51 -3.30 -15.09
C ILE A 151 -1.82 -4.09 -16.22
N TYR A 152 -0.90 -5.00 -15.90
CA TYR A 152 -0.24 -5.85 -16.89
C TYR A 152 -1.25 -6.65 -17.73
N LYS A 153 -2.23 -7.30 -17.08
CA LYS A 153 -3.32 -8.02 -17.75
C LYS A 153 -4.13 -7.09 -18.66
N ALA A 154 -4.49 -5.90 -18.19
CA ALA A 154 -5.25 -4.93 -18.97
C ALA A 154 -4.50 -4.43 -20.23
N VAL A 155 -3.18 -4.25 -20.13
CA VAL A 155 -2.34 -3.78 -21.23
C VAL A 155 -2.11 -4.86 -22.28
N ILE A 156 -1.74 -6.08 -21.85
CA ILE A 156 -1.38 -7.17 -22.77
C ILE A 156 -2.62 -7.87 -23.34
N LYS A 157 -3.78 -7.74 -22.69
CA LYS A 157 -5.06 -8.35 -23.09
C LYS A 157 -5.02 -9.87 -23.26
N GLU A 158 -3.96 -10.53 -22.80
CA GLU A 158 -3.86 -11.97 -22.66
C GLU A 158 -3.98 -12.33 -21.18
N ASP A 159 -4.66 -13.44 -20.89
CA ASP A 159 -4.71 -13.96 -19.54
C ASP A 159 -3.32 -14.45 -19.12
N PRO A 160 -2.79 -13.96 -17.98
CA PRO A 160 -1.49 -14.41 -17.51
C PRO A 160 -1.54 -15.91 -17.21
N LYS A 161 -0.51 -16.65 -17.66
CA LYS A 161 -0.35 -18.07 -17.30
C LYS A 161 0.03 -18.17 -15.82
N TYR A 162 -0.71 -18.99 -15.08
CA TYR A 162 -0.59 -19.21 -13.63
C TYR A 162 -0.87 -17.92 -12.83
N CYS A 163 -2.12 -17.83 -12.37
CA CYS A 163 -2.65 -16.64 -11.70
C CYS A 163 -2.56 -16.75 -10.18
N PRO A 164 -2.31 -15.63 -9.47
CA PRO A 164 -2.31 -15.62 -8.02
C PRO A 164 -3.67 -16.07 -7.48
N GLY A 165 -3.65 -16.82 -6.38
CA GLY A 165 -4.80 -17.40 -5.71
C GLY A 165 -5.53 -18.47 -6.52
N GLY A 166 -4.96 -18.99 -7.60
CA GLY A 166 -5.67 -19.91 -8.50
C GLY A 166 -6.88 -19.27 -9.19
N VAL A 167 -6.93 -17.94 -9.29
CA VAL A 167 -8.10 -17.20 -9.82
C VAL A 167 -8.46 -17.61 -11.26
N CYS A 168 -7.47 -18.03 -12.05
CA CYS A 168 -7.70 -18.50 -13.42
C CYS A 168 -8.23 -19.94 -13.50
N GLU A 169 -8.12 -20.72 -12.42
CA GLU A 169 -8.66 -22.08 -12.32
C GLU A 169 -10.05 -22.09 -11.65
N MET A 170 -10.39 -21.04 -10.91
CA MET A 170 -11.70 -20.84 -10.26
C MET A 170 -12.82 -20.64 -11.29
N ARG A 171 -13.67 -21.66 -11.44
CA ARG A 171 -14.81 -21.64 -12.38
C ARG A 171 -16.15 -21.31 -11.72
N ILE A 172 -16.34 -21.71 -10.46
CA ILE A 172 -17.58 -21.57 -9.69
C ILE A 172 -17.19 -21.26 -8.25
N LYS A 173 -17.91 -20.34 -7.60
CA LYS A 173 -17.72 -20.07 -6.17
C LYS A 173 -18.21 -21.26 -5.35
N GLU A 174 -17.36 -21.76 -4.46
CA GLU A 174 -17.77 -22.81 -3.51
C GLU A 174 -18.83 -22.27 -2.53
N PRO A 175 -19.72 -23.11 -1.98
CA PRO A 175 -20.77 -22.65 -1.07
C PRO A 175 -20.23 -21.92 0.16
N ILE A 176 -19.02 -22.26 0.63
CA ILE A 176 -18.32 -21.57 1.72
C ILE A 176 -17.95 -20.11 1.38
N GLN A 177 -17.84 -19.77 0.10
CA GLN A 177 -17.54 -18.42 -0.39
C GLN A 177 -18.82 -17.59 -0.62
N THR A 178 -20.00 -18.21 -0.53
CA THR A 178 -21.29 -17.53 -0.68
C THR A 178 -21.86 -17.16 0.67
N PHE A 179 -22.53 -16.01 0.75
CA PHE A 179 -23.12 -15.51 1.99
C PHE A 179 -24.58 -15.91 2.10
N ASN A 180 -24.99 -16.44 3.25
CA ASN A 180 -26.41 -16.55 3.62
C ASN A 180 -26.97 -15.15 3.97
N THR A 181 -28.28 -14.95 3.87
CA THR A 181 -28.96 -13.67 4.17
C THR A 181 -28.58 -13.10 5.52
N THR A 182 -28.45 -13.94 6.56
CA THR A 182 -28.01 -13.49 7.90
C THR A 182 -26.55 -13.02 7.91
N GLN A 183 -25.66 -13.70 7.20
CA GLN A 183 -24.25 -13.29 7.09
C GLN A 183 -24.11 -12.00 6.27
N GLN A 184 -24.93 -11.82 5.23
CA GLN A 184 -25.00 -10.57 4.46
C GLN A 184 -25.43 -9.41 5.36
N LEU A 185 -26.49 -9.59 6.16
CA LEU A 185 -26.98 -8.56 7.08
C LEU A 185 -25.90 -8.17 8.11
N MET A 186 -25.25 -9.15 8.75
CA MET A 186 -24.17 -8.88 9.70
C MET A 186 -23.03 -8.10 9.05
N THR A 187 -22.64 -8.49 7.82
CA THR A 187 -21.58 -7.80 7.08
C THR A 187 -21.95 -6.34 6.79
N ILE A 188 -23.19 -6.08 6.38
CA ILE A 188 -23.69 -4.72 6.11
C ILE A 188 -23.72 -3.88 7.38
N VAL A 189 -24.22 -4.44 8.49
CA VAL A 189 -24.28 -3.73 9.78
C VAL A 189 -22.88 -3.40 10.30
N THR A 190 -21.94 -4.33 10.23
CA THR A 190 -20.55 -4.06 10.63
C THR A 190 -19.92 -2.99 9.75
N LEU A 191 -20.12 -3.05 8.44
CA LEU A 191 -19.58 -2.04 7.52
C LEU A 191 -20.18 -0.66 7.82
N ALA A 192 -21.50 -0.56 8.01
CA ALA A 192 -22.18 0.68 8.35
C ALA A 192 -21.73 1.22 9.72
N GLY A 193 -21.56 0.36 10.72
CA GLY A 193 -21.07 0.74 12.04
C GLY A 193 -19.65 1.30 11.99
N LEU A 194 -18.75 0.68 11.22
CA LEU A 194 -17.39 1.18 11.02
C LEU A 194 -17.37 2.51 10.28
N THR A 195 -18.17 2.68 9.23
CA THR A 195 -18.23 3.94 8.49
C THR A 195 -18.83 5.08 9.34
N ILE A 196 -19.90 4.82 10.09
CA ILE A 196 -20.48 5.78 11.03
C ILE A 196 -19.47 6.12 12.14
N GLY A 197 -18.77 5.12 12.68
CA GLY A 197 -17.74 5.34 13.70
C GLY A 197 -16.61 6.24 13.20
N ILE A 198 -16.12 6.02 11.98
CA ILE A 198 -15.10 6.87 11.35
C ILE A 198 -15.66 8.28 11.10
N TYR A 199 -16.89 8.39 10.60
CA TYR A 199 -17.55 9.68 10.38
C TYR A 199 -17.68 10.49 11.67
N LEU A 200 -18.20 9.87 12.74
CA LEU A 200 -18.35 10.52 14.04
C LEU A 200 -17.01 10.86 14.68
N PHE A 201 -16.00 10.01 14.50
CA PHE A 201 -14.65 10.30 14.98
C PHE A 201 -14.10 11.54 14.30
N LEU A 202 -14.17 11.61 12.96
CA LEU A 202 -13.72 12.76 12.20
C LEU A 202 -14.54 14.01 12.54
N ALA A 203 -15.86 13.93 12.63
CA ALA A 203 -16.72 15.08 12.92
C ALA A 203 -16.49 15.69 14.31
N ASN A 204 -16.13 14.88 15.32
CA ASN A 204 -15.98 15.35 16.71
C ASN A 204 -14.52 15.61 17.12
N THR A 205 -13.53 15.37 16.26
CA THR A 205 -12.13 15.65 16.60
C THR A 205 -11.65 16.93 15.93
N GLU A 206 -11.21 17.89 16.75
CA GLU A 206 -10.45 19.06 16.26
C GLU A 206 -9.16 18.57 15.61
N SER A 207 -9.03 18.86 14.32
CA SER A 207 -7.88 18.44 13.54
C SER A 207 -6.73 19.43 13.73
N LYS A 208 -5.58 18.94 14.18
CA LYS A 208 -4.35 19.75 14.33
C LYS A 208 -3.44 19.71 13.09
N THR A 209 -3.94 19.16 11.99
CA THR A 209 -3.17 18.93 10.77
C THR A 209 -3.98 19.37 9.57
N PHE A 210 -3.32 19.97 8.59
CA PHE A 210 -3.94 20.42 7.34
C PHE A 210 -4.81 19.35 6.66
N PHE A 211 -4.41 18.08 6.70
CA PHE A 211 -5.21 16.98 6.14
C PHE A 211 -6.44 16.65 7.00
N GLY A 212 -6.32 16.77 8.32
CA GLY A 212 -7.46 16.62 9.20
C GLY A 212 -8.47 17.75 9.01
N GLU A 213 -8.02 18.99 8.77
CA GLU A 213 -8.91 20.11 8.45
C GLU A 213 -9.61 19.88 7.11
N PHE A 214 -8.85 19.49 6.08
CA PHE A 214 -9.42 19.13 4.78
C PHE A 214 -10.44 17.99 4.87
N LEU A 215 -10.16 16.94 5.65
CA LEU A 215 -11.10 15.83 5.86
C LEU A 215 -12.31 16.26 6.66
N HIS A 216 -12.13 17.09 7.69
CA HIS A 216 -13.21 17.62 8.53
C HIS A 216 -14.16 18.49 7.70
N GLU A 217 -13.61 19.39 6.87
CA GLU A 217 -14.37 20.20 5.91
C GLU A 217 -15.05 19.36 4.83
N ALA A 218 -14.41 18.30 4.31
CA ALA A 218 -15.01 17.42 3.31
C ALA A 218 -16.12 16.50 3.88
N VAL A 219 -16.13 16.26 5.19
CA VAL A 219 -17.07 15.38 5.88
C VAL A 219 -18.28 16.15 6.44
N LEU A 220 -18.12 17.43 6.77
CA LEU A 220 -19.18 18.29 7.29
C LEU A 220 -20.11 18.77 6.18
N THR A 221 -21.39 18.91 6.54
CA THR A 221 -22.37 19.59 5.69
C THR A 221 -22.10 21.09 5.71
N GLU A 222 -22.36 21.83 4.62
CA GLU A 222 -22.11 23.29 4.54
C GLU A 222 -22.74 24.08 5.71
N THR A 223 -23.90 23.63 6.22
CA THR A 223 -24.59 24.24 7.36
C THR A 223 -23.88 24.02 8.69
N GLN A 224 -23.21 22.88 8.89
CA GLN A 224 -22.45 22.58 10.10
C GLN A 224 -21.11 23.34 10.11
N LEU A 225 -20.46 23.42 8.95
CA LEU A 225 -19.23 24.18 8.77
C LEU A 225 -19.45 25.68 9.02
N GLN A 226 -20.56 26.24 8.54
CA GLN A 226 -20.89 27.65 8.79
C GLN A 226 -21.08 27.93 10.28
N LYS A 227 -21.77 27.02 10.98
CA LYS A 227 -22.01 27.16 12.42
C LYS A 227 -20.71 27.12 13.24
N GLU A 228 -19.79 26.23 12.91
CA GLU A 228 -18.47 26.20 13.57
C GLU A 228 -17.64 27.47 13.28
N LYS A 229 -17.69 27.99 12.04
CA LYS A 229 -17.01 29.24 11.67
C LYS A 229 -17.61 30.44 12.42
N ASP A 230 -18.93 30.49 12.55
CA ASP A 230 -19.64 31.54 13.28
C ASP A 230 -19.32 31.47 14.79
N GLU A 231 -19.26 30.28 15.39
CA GLU A 231 -18.87 30.06 16.79
C GLU A 231 -17.39 30.39 17.05
N ALA A 232 -16.49 30.06 16.11
CA ALA A 232 -15.08 30.42 16.16
C ALA A 232 -14.88 31.95 16.07
N TYR A 233 -15.59 32.60 15.14
CA TYR A 233 -15.57 34.07 14.99
C TYR A 233 -16.11 34.77 16.24
N GLN A 234 -17.18 34.25 16.85
CA GLN A 234 -17.69 34.79 18.12
C GLN A 234 -16.67 34.66 19.25
N LYS A 235 -15.99 33.52 19.39
CA LYS A 235 -14.91 33.36 20.39
C LYS A 235 -13.74 34.31 20.13
N GLU A 236 -13.34 34.51 18.88
CA GLU A 236 -12.29 35.48 18.52
C GLU A 236 -12.71 36.91 18.88
N MET A 237 -13.95 37.30 18.58
CA MET A 237 -14.46 38.61 18.99
C MET A 237 -14.57 38.75 20.52
N GLU A 238 -14.97 37.71 21.24
CA GLU A 238 -14.99 37.74 22.71
C GLU A 238 -13.58 37.84 23.30
N LEU A 239 -12.57 37.25 22.67
CA LEU A 239 -11.16 37.38 23.08
C LEU A 239 -10.55 38.73 22.71
N GLU A 240 -10.92 39.32 21.58
CA GLU A 240 -10.42 40.64 21.15
C GLU A 240 -11.13 41.82 21.82
N PHE A 241 -12.43 41.69 22.15
CA PHE A 241 -13.25 42.78 22.69
C PHE A 241 -13.74 42.54 24.12
N GLY A 242 -13.42 41.41 24.75
CA GLY A 242 -13.87 41.05 26.11
C GLY A 242 -13.03 41.63 27.25
N ASP A 243 -11.83 42.15 26.97
CA ASP A 243 -10.90 42.69 27.98
C ASP A 243 -11.09 44.20 28.25
N ASP A 244 -12.05 44.86 27.59
CA ASP A 244 -12.29 46.32 27.66
C ASP A 244 -13.44 46.76 28.61
N PHE A 245 -13.77 45.94 29.64
CA PHE A 245 -14.70 46.33 30.72
C PHE A 245 -14.16 46.06 32.13
#